data_AF-A0A8B8HQB4-F1
#
_entry.id   AF-A0A8B8HQB4-F1
#
_cell.length_a   1.000
_cell.length_b   1.000
_cell.length_c   1.000
_cell.angle_alpha   90.00
_cell.angle_beta   90.00
_cell.angle_gamma   90.00
#
_symmetry.space_group_name_H-M   'P 1'
#
loop_
_entity.id
_entity.type
_entity.pdbx_description
1 polymer ?
#
loop_
_entity_poly.entity_id
_entity_poly.type
_entity_poly.pdbx_seq_one_letter_code
_entity_poly.pdbx_strand_id
1 'polypeptide(L)'
;MEKSVVDLISSCLDSGNYKEALSASTNEKYANDLNNNCWDLITAVIGKIEDDTLILKPSLYGTCETLLSNIVKQCSPEEALFEFIEQIQVAKNNAQFAIVLDPVQQLLIKLSTKRFRSLEFTLDSMSTYISSIPLPEHQLEGKERLLMDSDVNIRRIIKIYSLLPPFYNPLIKEITLANANNTTKDILAAFLISLLALRINHRLFMPLTTISFSNAQKTLRHYCQGQTNKEIILTPKSTEQDEHQYEEDIKKNILVKALDFVLKTGWSIESLAHGAEAVGYPGVAHGLFPNGGGDLVHYFNITCNEKLVEQMKSWPKEGLKESKVPAQLIENAIMTRLLMIEPYKSTWPKAMAIQTLPNNVPNCLATLLSLVDDICYHTGDRSVDFNWYIRRVGLAGIYKASELFYLTDNSQSNSGTRSFVKSRIRDAELIQIALNVNPVAVAPQTLTAAFVTAKNMLGMNTLK
;
A
#
# COMPACT_ATOMS: atom_id res chain seq x y z
N MET A 1 -3.60 35.29 -34.59
CA MET A 1 -3.31 34.34 -33.50
C MET A 1 -3.27 32.97 -34.14
N GLU A 2 -2.08 32.38 -34.32
CA GLU A 2 -1.98 30.97 -34.74
C GLU A 2 -2.71 30.13 -33.69
N LYS A 3 -3.64 29.27 -34.11
CA LYS A 3 -4.29 28.31 -33.21
C LYS A 3 -3.19 27.40 -32.65
N SER A 4 -3.19 27.17 -31.34
CA SER A 4 -2.28 26.21 -30.72
C SER A 4 -2.46 24.84 -31.38
N VAL A 5 -1.37 24.10 -31.54
CA VAL A 5 -1.39 22.74 -32.11
C VAL A 5 -2.32 21.82 -31.31
N VAL A 6 -2.44 22.08 -30.01
CA VAL A 6 -3.39 21.40 -29.12
C VAL A 6 -4.84 21.65 -29.54
N ASP A 7 -5.21 22.91 -29.79
CA ASP A 7 -6.57 23.28 -30.22
C ASP A 7 -6.90 22.70 -31.60
N LEU A 8 -5.91 22.68 -32.51
CA LEU A 8 -6.05 22.08 -33.83
C LEU A 8 -6.33 20.57 -33.71
N ILE A 9 -5.49 19.85 -32.97
CA ILE A 9 -5.64 18.39 -32.79
C ILE A 9 -6.95 18.08 -32.08
N SER A 10 -7.29 18.78 -30.99
CA SER A 10 -8.57 18.59 -30.30
C SER A 10 -9.76 18.83 -31.23
N SER A 11 -9.75 19.92 -32.01
CA SER A 11 -10.83 20.23 -32.96
C SER A 11 -10.94 19.20 -34.09
N CYS A 12 -9.82 18.64 -34.57
CA CYS A 12 -9.81 17.58 -35.58
C CYS A 12 -10.36 16.27 -35.02
N LEU A 13 -10.06 15.94 -33.76
CA LEU A 13 -10.62 14.76 -33.08
C LEU A 13 -12.13 14.90 -32.89
N ASP A 14 -12.62 16.09 -32.50
CA ASP A 14 -14.05 16.36 -32.31
C ASP A 14 -14.84 16.32 -33.64
N SER A 15 -14.23 16.80 -34.73
CA SER A 15 -14.84 16.83 -36.07
C SER A 15 -14.68 15.53 -36.87
N GLY A 16 -13.93 14.55 -36.34
CA GLY A 16 -13.67 13.28 -37.02
C GLY A 16 -12.63 13.35 -38.15
N ASN A 17 -11.88 14.45 -38.27
CA ASN A 17 -10.85 14.62 -39.29
C ASN A 17 -9.50 14.03 -38.85
N TYR A 18 -9.47 12.72 -38.65
CA TYR A 18 -8.33 12.03 -38.04
C TYR A 18 -7.02 12.11 -38.84
N LYS A 19 -7.11 12.16 -40.18
CA LYS A 19 -5.92 12.26 -41.04
C LYS A 19 -5.20 13.59 -40.85
N GLU A 20 -5.97 14.67 -40.68
CA GLU A 20 -5.42 16.00 -40.43
C GLU A 20 -4.72 16.05 -39.07
N ALA A 21 -5.35 15.49 -38.02
CA ALA A 21 -4.75 15.38 -36.68
C ALA A 21 -3.40 14.64 -36.71
N LEU A 22 -3.34 13.50 -37.41
CA LEU A 22 -2.09 12.73 -37.55
C LEU A 22 -1.03 13.51 -38.32
N SER A 23 -1.41 14.16 -39.42
CA SER A 23 -0.47 14.97 -40.22
C SER A 23 0.11 16.13 -39.43
N ALA A 24 -0.70 16.76 -38.57
CA ALA A 24 -0.26 17.83 -37.68
C ALA A 24 0.75 17.32 -36.64
N SER A 25 0.56 16.12 -36.09
CA SER A 25 1.50 15.51 -35.14
C SER A 25 2.86 15.15 -35.72
N THR A 26 2.97 14.99 -37.05
CA THR A 26 4.21 14.60 -37.73
C THR A 26 4.92 15.76 -38.43
N ASN A 27 4.32 16.94 -38.44
CA ASN A 27 4.85 18.08 -39.19
C ASN A 27 5.95 18.80 -38.40
N GLU A 28 7.14 18.95 -39.00
CA GLU A 28 8.29 19.66 -38.39
C GLU A 28 7.95 21.09 -37.98
N LYS A 29 6.99 21.75 -38.66
CA LYS A 29 6.53 23.10 -38.29
C LYS A 29 6.03 23.17 -36.84
N TYR A 30 5.42 22.09 -36.36
CA TYR A 30 4.77 22.03 -35.04
C TYR A 30 5.61 21.29 -33.99
N ALA A 31 6.79 20.77 -34.34
CA ALA A 31 7.59 19.93 -33.44
C ALA A 31 7.98 20.65 -32.13
N ASN A 32 8.34 21.94 -32.22
CA ASN A 32 8.68 22.74 -31.03
C ASN A 32 7.46 22.99 -30.14
N ASP A 33 6.30 23.26 -30.75
CA ASP A 33 5.05 23.50 -30.02
C ASP A 33 4.53 22.21 -29.37
N LEU A 34 4.69 21.05 -30.03
CA LEU A 34 4.35 19.73 -29.48
C LEU A 34 5.19 19.40 -28.25
N ASN A 35 6.49 19.68 -28.29
CA ASN A 35 7.38 19.44 -27.15
C ASN A 35 7.02 20.35 -25.96
N ASN A 36 6.78 21.64 -26.22
CA ASN A 36 6.46 22.62 -25.18
C ASN A 36 5.07 22.44 -24.54
N ASN A 37 4.12 21.85 -25.27
CA ASN A 37 2.73 21.67 -24.81
C ASN A 37 2.34 20.19 -24.69
N CYS A 38 3.30 19.31 -24.36
CA CYS A 38 3.06 17.88 -24.30
C CYS A 38 1.99 17.50 -23.25
N TRP A 39 1.93 18.24 -22.13
CA TRP A 39 0.96 18.04 -21.04
C TRP A 39 -0.48 18.22 -21.52
N ASP A 40 -0.77 19.40 -22.09
CA ASP A 40 -2.10 19.75 -22.59
C ASP A 40 -2.55 18.81 -23.72
N LEU A 41 -1.61 18.38 -24.56
CA LEU A 41 -1.90 17.50 -25.68
C LEU A 41 -2.25 16.07 -25.21
N ILE A 42 -1.49 15.52 -24.25
CA ILE A 42 -1.77 14.20 -23.67
C ILE A 42 -3.15 14.21 -23.00
N THR A 43 -3.43 15.22 -22.16
CA THR A 43 -4.74 15.42 -21.53
C THR A 43 -5.85 15.54 -22.58
N ALA A 44 -5.66 16.34 -23.63
CA ALA A 44 -6.67 16.55 -24.67
C ALA A 44 -6.99 15.26 -25.45
N VAL A 45 -5.98 14.45 -25.78
CA VAL A 45 -6.15 13.19 -26.53
C VAL A 45 -6.83 12.12 -25.67
N ILE A 46 -6.39 11.94 -24.43
CA ILE A 46 -6.97 10.94 -23.49
C ILE A 46 -8.38 11.33 -23.08
N GLY A 47 -8.65 12.64 -22.93
CA GLY A 47 -9.97 13.16 -22.58
C GLY A 47 -11.08 12.82 -23.59
N LYS A 48 -10.74 12.42 -24.83
CA LYS A 48 -11.72 11.98 -25.84
C LYS A 48 -12.09 10.50 -25.74
N ILE A 49 -11.47 9.75 -24.82
CA ILE A 49 -11.64 8.29 -24.70
C ILE A 49 -12.65 7.94 -23.60
N GLU A 50 -13.64 7.14 -23.95
CA GLU A 50 -14.64 6.52 -23.09
C GLU A 50 -14.61 4.99 -23.25
N ASP A 51 -15.24 4.25 -22.32
CA ASP A 51 -15.20 2.78 -22.31
C ASP A 51 -15.73 2.14 -23.60
N ASP A 52 -16.71 2.79 -24.24
CA ASP A 52 -17.34 2.31 -25.48
C ASP A 52 -16.66 2.87 -26.75
N THR A 53 -15.69 3.77 -26.63
CA THR A 53 -15.04 4.41 -27.79
C THR A 53 -14.39 3.39 -28.71
N LEU A 54 -13.78 2.34 -28.17
CA LEU A 54 -13.16 1.27 -28.96
C LEU A 54 -14.19 0.55 -29.86
N ILE A 55 -15.43 0.41 -29.40
CA ILE A 55 -16.51 -0.29 -30.12
C ILE A 55 -17.24 0.68 -31.05
N LEU A 56 -17.60 1.86 -30.56
CA LEU A 56 -18.43 2.83 -31.29
C LEU A 56 -17.64 3.67 -32.30
N LYS A 57 -16.38 3.99 -31.99
CA LYS A 57 -15.50 4.86 -32.79
C LYS A 57 -14.07 4.30 -32.87
N PRO A 58 -13.85 3.11 -33.45
CA PRO A 58 -12.53 2.47 -33.50
C PRO A 58 -11.48 3.34 -34.21
N SER A 59 -11.88 4.13 -35.22
CA SER A 59 -10.97 5.07 -35.90
C SER A 59 -10.47 6.20 -35.00
N LEU A 60 -11.30 6.70 -34.09
CA LEU A 60 -10.89 7.69 -33.08
C LEU A 60 -9.87 7.06 -32.14
N TYR A 61 -10.19 5.87 -31.61
CA TYR A 61 -9.30 5.15 -30.68
C TYR A 61 -7.92 4.90 -31.28
N GLY A 62 -7.85 4.31 -32.48
CA GLY A 62 -6.57 4.06 -33.16
C GLY A 62 -5.81 5.33 -33.54
N THR A 63 -6.52 6.43 -33.78
CA THR A 63 -5.90 7.75 -34.00
C THR A 63 -5.27 8.26 -32.72
N CYS A 64 -5.98 8.18 -31.58
CA CYS A 64 -5.44 8.55 -30.28
C CYS A 64 -4.21 7.71 -29.91
N GLU A 65 -4.21 6.39 -30.11
CA GLU A 65 -3.04 5.54 -29.89
C GLU A 65 -1.83 6.00 -30.72
N THR A 66 -2.05 6.28 -32.00
CA THR A 66 -0.99 6.73 -32.90
C THR A 66 -0.46 8.11 -32.49
N LEU A 67 -1.35 9.03 -32.08
CA LEU A 67 -0.97 10.36 -31.58
C LEU A 67 -0.12 10.24 -30.31
N LEU A 68 -0.54 9.43 -29.33
CA LEU A 68 0.23 9.22 -28.10
C LEU A 68 1.61 8.61 -28.40
N SER A 69 1.70 7.64 -29.31
CA SER A 69 3.00 7.08 -29.74
C SER A 69 3.89 8.13 -30.42
N ASN A 70 3.34 9.05 -31.20
CA ASN A 70 4.09 10.15 -31.81
C ASN A 70 4.59 11.15 -30.74
N ILE A 71 3.76 11.47 -29.74
CA ILE A 71 4.12 12.33 -28.61
C ILE A 71 5.30 11.73 -27.83
N VAL A 72 5.26 10.43 -27.52
CA VAL A 72 6.35 9.70 -26.83
C VAL A 72 7.68 9.76 -27.59
N LYS A 73 7.63 9.83 -28.93
CA LYS A 73 8.84 9.94 -29.76
C LYS A 73 9.45 11.33 -29.72
N GLN A 74 8.61 12.38 -29.71
CA GLN A 74 9.03 13.76 -29.91
C GLN A 74 9.28 14.54 -28.61
N CYS A 75 8.60 14.20 -27.52
CA CYS A 75 8.67 14.97 -26.27
C CYS A 75 9.79 14.49 -25.35
N SER A 76 10.14 15.32 -24.36
CA SER A 76 11.04 14.90 -23.28
C SER A 76 10.43 13.71 -22.50
N PRO A 77 11.20 12.63 -22.27
CA PRO A 77 10.64 11.43 -21.69
C PRO A 77 10.23 11.60 -20.22
N GLU A 78 10.87 12.51 -19.49
CA GLU A 78 10.53 12.83 -18.11
C GLU A 78 9.19 13.55 -17.98
N GLU A 79 8.96 14.61 -18.76
CA GLU A 79 7.73 15.41 -18.68
C GLU A 79 6.52 14.61 -19.17
N ALA A 80 6.66 13.93 -20.30
CA ALA A 80 5.59 13.07 -20.83
C ALA A 80 5.23 11.96 -19.83
N LEU A 81 6.21 11.37 -19.14
CA LEU A 81 5.94 10.32 -18.17
C LEU A 81 5.16 10.84 -16.95
N PHE A 82 5.51 12.01 -16.41
CA PHE A 82 4.77 12.59 -15.29
C PHE A 82 3.30 12.84 -15.63
N GLU A 83 3.05 13.41 -16.80
CA GLU A 83 1.68 13.62 -17.29
C GLU A 83 0.93 12.29 -17.43
N PHE A 84 1.52 11.26 -18.04
CA PHE A 84 0.85 9.96 -18.14
C PHE A 84 0.60 9.31 -16.77
N ILE A 85 1.49 9.48 -15.79
CA ILE A 85 1.25 9.00 -14.42
C ILE A 85 0.06 9.73 -13.79
N GLU A 86 -0.06 11.04 -13.99
CA GLU A 86 -1.23 11.82 -13.55
C GLU A 86 -2.51 11.33 -14.23
N GLN A 87 -2.48 11.06 -15.53
CA GLN A 87 -3.63 10.50 -16.26
C GLN A 87 -4.05 9.11 -15.77
N ILE A 88 -3.12 8.28 -15.27
CA ILE A 88 -3.47 7.01 -14.61
C ILE A 88 -4.27 7.27 -13.32
N GLN A 89 -3.86 8.26 -12.51
CA GLN A 89 -4.52 8.58 -11.25
C GLN A 89 -5.91 9.21 -11.45
N VAL A 90 -6.06 10.04 -12.48
CA VAL A 90 -7.30 10.80 -12.75
C VAL A 90 -8.21 10.07 -13.76
N ALA A 91 -7.82 8.89 -14.25
CA ALA A 91 -8.59 8.10 -15.21
C ALA A 91 -10.03 7.84 -14.72
N LYS A 92 -11.01 8.28 -15.52
CA LYS A 92 -12.43 8.18 -15.18
C LYS A 92 -13.04 6.84 -15.58
N ASN A 93 -12.43 6.17 -16.55
CA ASN A 93 -12.91 4.92 -17.13
C ASN A 93 -11.75 3.97 -17.46
N ASN A 94 -12.07 2.73 -17.80
CA ASN A 94 -11.07 1.69 -18.02
C ASN A 94 -10.33 1.86 -19.35
N ALA A 95 -10.97 2.46 -20.37
CA ALA A 95 -10.35 2.75 -21.65
C ALA A 95 -9.26 3.83 -21.55
N GLN A 96 -9.48 4.88 -20.74
CA GLN A 96 -8.46 5.88 -20.43
C GLN A 96 -7.27 5.25 -19.70
N PHE A 97 -7.52 4.38 -18.72
CA PHE A 97 -6.44 3.64 -18.07
C PHE A 97 -5.68 2.76 -19.07
N ALA A 98 -6.39 2.03 -19.93
CA ALA A 98 -5.80 1.10 -20.89
C ALA A 98 -4.90 1.78 -21.93
N ILE A 99 -5.36 2.88 -22.53
CA ILE A 99 -4.66 3.56 -23.63
C ILE A 99 -3.35 4.21 -23.16
N VAL A 100 -3.20 4.47 -21.86
CA VAL A 100 -2.01 5.09 -21.25
C VAL A 100 -0.88 4.08 -20.99
N LEU A 101 -1.20 2.80 -20.78
CA LEU A 101 -0.21 1.80 -20.36
C LEU A 101 0.93 1.61 -21.37
N ASP A 102 0.61 1.56 -22.67
CA ASP A 102 1.63 1.36 -23.72
C ASP A 102 2.61 2.56 -23.82
N PRO A 103 2.13 3.83 -23.91
CA PRO A 103 3.00 5.00 -23.85
C PRO A 103 3.92 5.03 -22.62
N VAL A 104 3.38 4.72 -21.43
CA VAL A 104 4.16 4.69 -20.18
C VAL A 104 5.24 3.61 -20.23
N GLN A 105 4.91 2.42 -20.71
CA GLN A 105 5.90 1.35 -20.89
C GLN A 105 7.04 1.81 -21.81
N GLN A 106 6.72 2.41 -22.97
CA GLN A 106 7.72 2.87 -23.93
C GLN A 106 8.65 3.92 -23.31
N LEU A 107 8.09 4.86 -22.53
CA LEU A 107 8.86 5.89 -21.82
C LEU A 107 9.74 5.31 -20.72
N LEU A 108 9.22 4.37 -19.91
CA LEU A 108 9.99 3.70 -18.87
C LEU A 108 11.18 2.93 -19.45
N ILE A 109 11.02 2.28 -20.61
CA ILE A 109 12.12 1.60 -21.32
C ILE A 109 13.14 2.61 -21.87
N LYS A 110 12.68 3.76 -22.37
CA LYS A 110 13.53 4.84 -22.93
C LYS A 110 14.36 5.57 -21.86
N LEU A 111 13.90 5.62 -20.61
CA LEU A 111 14.59 6.30 -19.51
C LEU A 111 15.86 5.56 -19.07
N SER A 112 17.01 6.24 -19.13
CA SER A 112 18.30 5.72 -18.67
C SER A 112 18.67 6.17 -17.25
N THR A 113 18.16 7.32 -16.79
CA THR A 113 18.42 7.87 -15.45
C THR A 113 17.12 7.99 -14.65
N LYS A 114 17.17 7.83 -13.32
CA LYS A 114 16.01 7.89 -12.39
C LYS A 114 14.82 6.96 -12.69
N ARG A 115 14.93 6.09 -13.70
CA ARG A 115 13.94 5.07 -14.09
C ARG A 115 13.38 4.28 -12.90
N PHE A 116 14.19 4.02 -11.89
CA PHE A 116 13.79 3.39 -10.63
C PHE A 116 12.61 4.11 -9.96
N ARG A 117 12.73 5.42 -9.65
CA ARG A 117 11.67 6.19 -8.98
C ARG A 117 10.45 6.37 -9.89
N SER A 118 10.70 6.54 -11.19
CA SER A 118 9.67 6.65 -12.20
C SER A 118 8.81 5.37 -12.29
N LEU A 119 9.44 4.20 -12.22
CA LEU A 119 8.76 2.92 -12.17
C LEU A 119 7.95 2.79 -10.87
N GLU A 120 8.54 3.12 -9.72
CA GLU A 120 7.85 3.10 -8.43
C GLU A 120 6.57 3.95 -8.44
N PHE A 121 6.65 5.22 -8.86
CA PHE A 121 5.47 6.09 -8.98
C PHE A 121 4.44 5.60 -9.99
N THR A 122 4.88 4.99 -11.08
CA THR A 122 3.96 4.40 -12.06
C THR A 122 3.17 3.24 -11.43
N LEU A 123 3.88 2.33 -10.77
CA LEU A 123 3.28 1.14 -10.16
C LEU A 123 2.37 1.48 -8.97
N ASP A 124 2.71 2.52 -8.21
CA ASP A 124 1.88 3.03 -7.11
C ASP A 124 0.58 3.67 -7.63
N SER A 125 0.68 4.48 -8.69
CA SER A 125 -0.51 5.06 -9.37
C SER A 125 -1.42 3.97 -9.95
N MET A 126 -0.84 2.94 -10.58
CA MET A 126 -1.60 1.79 -11.08
C MET A 126 -2.26 1.01 -9.92
N SER A 127 -1.54 0.80 -8.82
CA SER A 127 -2.07 0.11 -7.64
C SER A 127 -3.22 0.89 -7.00
N THR A 128 -3.10 2.22 -6.93
CA THR A 128 -4.14 3.12 -6.45
C THR A 128 -5.39 3.05 -7.33
N TYR A 129 -5.22 3.07 -8.65
CA TYR A 129 -6.33 2.91 -9.60
C TYR A 129 -7.02 1.55 -9.43
N ILE A 130 -6.27 0.45 -9.38
CA ILE A 130 -6.83 -0.90 -9.21
C ILE A 130 -7.57 -1.02 -7.87
N SER A 131 -7.02 -0.46 -6.80
CA SER A 131 -7.62 -0.47 -5.46
C SER A 131 -8.91 0.36 -5.36
N SER A 132 -9.13 1.30 -6.28
CA SER A 132 -10.36 2.09 -6.36
C SER A 132 -11.54 1.30 -6.93
N ILE A 133 -11.29 0.15 -7.58
CA ILE A 133 -12.35 -0.67 -8.18
C ILE A 133 -13.15 -1.32 -7.04
N PRO A 134 -14.47 -1.08 -6.96
CA PRO A 134 -15.29 -1.65 -5.90
C PRO A 134 -15.28 -3.18 -5.99
N LEU A 135 -15.10 -3.82 -4.84
CA LEU A 135 -15.11 -5.28 -4.74
C LEU A 135 -16.55 -5.79 -4.73
N PRO A 136 -16.83 -6.95 -5.36
CA PRO A 136 -18.15 -7.57 -5.29
C PRO A 136 -18.47 -7.98 -3.85
N GLU A 137 -19.67 -7.64 -3.36
CA GLU A 137 -20.09 -7.89 -1.97
C GLU A 137 -20.51 -9.34 -1.70
N HIS A 138 -20.75 -10.13 -2.75
CA HIS A 138 -21.35 -11.46 -2.64
C HIS A 138 -20.32 -12.56 -2.30
N GLN A 139 -20.60 -13.34 -1.26
CA GLN A 139 -19.82 -14.52 -0.86
C GLN A 139 -20.32 -15.78 -1.60
N LEU A 140 -20.07 -15.85 -2.92
CA LEU A 140 -20.51 -17.00 -3.73
C LEU A 140 -19.68 -18.26 -3.42
N GLU A 141 -20.35 -19.37 -3.09
CA GLU A 141 -19.71 -20.65 -2.77
C GLU A 141 -20.07 -21.76 -3.78
N GLY A 142 -19.16 -22.74 -3.94
CA GLY A 142 -19.40 -23.90 -4.81
C GLY A 142 -19.69 -23.52 -6.27
N LYS A 143 -20.84 -24.00 -6.80
CA LYS A 143 -21.26 -23.78 -8.19
C LYS A 143 -21.75 -22.36 -8.46
N GLU A 144 -22.09 -21.59 -7.43
CA GLU A 144 -22.54 -20.20 -7.58
C GLU A 144 -21.43 -19.29 -8.08
N ARG A 145 -20.16 -19.68 -7.89
CA ARG A 145 -19.00 -19.01 -8.49
C ARG A 145 -19.05 -18.94 -10.01
N LEU A 146 -19.78 -19.84 -10.67
CA LEU A 146 -19.96 -19.79 -12.13
C LEU A 146 -20.76 -18.57 -12.59
N LEU A 147 -21.50 -17.92 -11.68
CA LEU A 147 -22.26 -16.69 -11.97
C LEU A 147 -21.41 -15.42 -11.81
N MET A 148 -20.16 -15.53 -11.35
CA MET A 148 -19.28 -14.39 -11.11
C MET A 148 -19.03 -13.53 -12.34
N ASP A 149 -18.97 -14.14 -13.53
CA ASP A 149 -18.78 -13.41 -14.79
C ASP A 149 -19.99 -12.51 -15.13
N SER A 150 -21.12 -12.68 -14.43
CA SER A 150 -22.31 -11.82 -14.56
C SER A 150 -22.18 -10.53 -13.77
N ASP A 151 -21.27 -10.44 -12.80
CA ASP A 151 -21.03 -9.23 -12.01
C ASP A 151 -20.19 -8.20 -12.80
N VAL A 152 -20.63 -6.95 -12.79
CA VAL A 152 -20.01 -5.84 -13.54
C VAL A 152 -18.61 -5.52 -12.99
N ASN A 153 -18.44 -5.55 -11.67
CA ASN A 153 -17.17 -5.27 -11.00
C ASN A 153 -16.18 -6.40 -11.24
N ILE A 154 -16.62 -7.66 -11.22
CA ILE A 154 -15.77 -8.81 -11.54
C ILE A 154 -15.26 -8.73 -12.98
N ARG A 155 -16.15 -8.46 -13.96
CA ARG A 155 -15.72 -8.26 -15.35
C ARG A 155 -14.74 -7.11 -15.50
N ARG A 156 -14.96 -6.01 -14.75
CA ARG A 156 -14.06 -4.87 -14.73
C ARG A 156 -12.68 -5.24 -14.18
N ILE A 157 -12.62 -5.94 -13.05
CA ILE A 157 -11.38 -6.43 -12.45
C ILE A 157 -10.64 -7.34 -13.44
N ILE A 158 -11.32 -8.33 -14.02
CA ILE A 158 -10.73 -9.24 -15.01
C ILE A 158 -10.15 -8.45 -16.19
N LYS A 159 -10.91 -7.49 -16.74
CA LYS A 159 -10.46 -6.65 -17.84
C LYS A 159 -9.19 -5.88 -17.46
N ILE A 160 -9.17 -5.21 -16.31
CA ILE A 160 -8.00 -4.45 -15.86
C ILE A 160 -6.79 -5.35 -15.63
N TYR A 161 -6.94 -6.48 -14.94
CA TYR A 161 -5.86 -7.43 -14.71
C TYR A 161 -5.33 -8.03 -16.02
N SER A 162 -6.17 -8.20 -17.05
CA SER A 162 -5.72 -8.67 -18.36
C SER A 162 -4.83 -7.68 -19.11
N LEU A 163 -4.89 -6.38 -18.75
CA LEU A 163 -4.08 -5.32 -19.36
C LEU A 163 -2.68 -5.19 -18.75
N LEU A 164 -2.46 -5.73 -17.54
CA LEU A 164 -1.19 -5.60 -16.83
C LEU A 164 -0.05 -6.45 -17.41
N PRO A 165 -0.23 -7.72 -17.83
CA PRO A 165 0.85 -8.53 -18.37
C PRO A 165 1.57 -7.92 -19.58
N PRO A 166 0.87 -7.37 -20.59
CA PRO A 166 1.51 -6.65 -21.68
C PRO A 166 2.42 -5.51 -21.18
N PHE A 167 2.03 -4.81 -20.12
CA PHE A 167 2.77 -3.69 -19.53
C PHE A 167 4.06 -4.11 -18.80
N TYR A 168 4.03 -5.14 -17.95
CA TYR A 168 5.23 -5.50 -17.18
C TYR A 168 6.13 -6.55 -17.86
N ASN A 169 5.63 -7.34 -18.82
CA ASN A 169 6.40 -8.42 -19.45
C ASN A 169 7.72 -7.94 -20.10
N PRO A 170 7.76 -6.84 -20.86
CA PRO A 170 9.01 -6.31 -21.40
C PRO A 170 10.00 -5.87 -20.31
N LEU A 171 9.49 -5.28 -19.22
CA LEU A 171 10.31 -4.86 -18.07
C LEU A 171 10.95 -6.07 -17.37
N ILE A 172 10.18 -7.16 -17.18
CA ILE A 172 10.70 -8.41 -16.60
C ILE A 172 11.77 -9.04 -17.51
N LYS A 173 11.53 -9.07 -18.83
CA LYS A 173 12.50 -9.61 -19.80
C LYS A 173 13.82 -8.87 -19.75
N GLU A 174 13.79 -7.54 -19.69
CA GLU A 174 14.99 -6.70 -19.57
C GLU A 174 15.78 -7.01 -18.29
N ILE A 175 15.08 -7.22 -17.18
CA ILE A 175 15.69 -7.44 -15.86
C ILE A 175 16.23 -8.87 -15.67
N THR A 176 15.79 -9.81 -16.49
CA THR A 176 16.31 -11.19 -16.50
C THR A 176 17.67 -11.29 -17.21
N LEU A 177 18.09 -10.23 -17.93
CA LEU A 177 19.42 -10.14 -18.53
C LEU A 177 20.49 -9.89 -17.44
N ALA A 178 21.68 -10.48 -17.62
CA ALA A 178 22.70 -10.68 -16.58
C ALA A 178 23.26 -9.42 -15.86
N ASN A 179 22.90 -8.20 -16.29
CA ASN A 179 23.39 -6.93 -15.74
C ASN A 179 22.31 -6.08 -15.05
N ALA A 180 21.17 -6.66 -14.67
CA ALA A 180 20.05 -5.88 -14.14
C ALA A 180 20.21 -5.45 -12.67
N ASN A 181 19.77 -4.22 -12.39
CA ASN A 181 19.78 -3.61 -11.06
C ASN A 181 18.87 -4.38 -10.07
N ASN A 182 19.43 -4.83 -8.95
CA ASN A 182 18.71 -5.65 -7.96
C ASN A 182 17.50 -4.92 -7.34
N THR A 183 17.57 -3.60 -7.16
CA THR A 183 16.45 -2.84 -6.59
C THR A 183 15.23 -2.78 -7.52
N THR A 184 15.43 -2.79 -8.84
CA THR A 184 14.32 -2.86 -9.81
C THR A 184 13.64 -4.23 -9.78
N LYS A 185 14.40 -5.30 -9.51
CA LYS A 185 13.85 -6.65 -9.29
C LYS A 185 12.95 -6.67 -8.06
N ASP A 186 13.41 -6.09 -6.96
CA ASP A 186 12.69 -6.09 -5.69
C ASP A 186 11.38 -5.31 -5.79
N ILE A 187 11.35 -4.15 -6.46
CA ILE A 187 10.11 -3.38 -6.66
C ILE A 187 9.13 -4.09 -7.58
N LEU A 188 9.60 -4.66 -8.71
CA LEU A 188 8.70 -5.42 -9.58
C LEU A 188 8.18 -6.67 -8.89
N ALA A 189 9.00 -7.34 -8.10
CA ALA A 189 8.56 -8.45 -7.26
C ALA A 189 7.53 -7.97 -6.24
N ALA A 190 7.76 -6.86 -5.54
CA ALA A 190 6.83 -6.28 -4.58
C ALA A 190 5.49 -5.88 -5.24
N PHE A 191 5.52 -5.32 -6.45
CA PHE A 191 4.32 -4.99 -7.22
C PHE A 191 3.58 -6.24 -7.71
N LEU A 192 4.29 -7.25 -8.22
CA LEU A 192 3.65 -8.51 -8.60
C LEU A 192 3.04 -9.22 -7.38
N ILE A 193 3.71 -9.14 -6.22
CA ILE A 193 3.17 -9.61 -4.94
C ILE A 193 1.98 -8.77 -4.51
N SER A 194 1.99 -7.45 -4.69
CA SER A 194 0.85 -6.58 -4.36
C SER A 194 -0.36 -6.87 -5.24
N LEU A 195 -0.16 -7.20 -6.52
CA LEU A 195 -1.22 -7.65 -7.42
C LEU A 195 -1.83 -8.99 -7.00
N LEU A 196 -1.03 -9.89 -6.44
CA LEU A 196 -1.49 -11.16 -5.83
C LEU A 196 -2.17 -10.93 -4.47
N ALA A 197 -1.88 -9.80 -3.82
CA ALA A 197 -2.37 -9.43 -2.51
C ALA A 197 -3.64 -8.56 -2.56
N LEU A 198 -4.44 -8.63 -3.64
CA LEU A 198 -5.81 -8.10 -3.64
C LEU A 198 -6.66 -8.93 -2.66
N ARG A 199 -6.45 -8.66 -1.37
CA ARG A 199 -7.00 -9.39 -0.23
C ARG A 199 -8.44 -8.98 -0.06
N ILE A 200 -9.35 -9.91 -0.34
CA ILE A 200 -10.66 -9.93 0.29
C ILE A 200 -10.57 -10.93 1.45
N ASN A 201 -10.80 -10.45 2.68
CA ASN A 201 -11.17 -11.22 3.88
C ASN A 201 -10.97 -12.75 3.77
N HIS A 202 -9.72 -13.20 3.83
CA HIS A 202 -9.27 -14.60 3.88
C HIS A 202 -9.43 -15.51 2.65
N ARG A 203 -9.71 -15.04 1.42
CA ARG A 203 -9.59 -15.91 0.21
C ARG A 203 -9.03 -15.15 -1.01
N LEU A 204 -8.06 -15.77 -1.70
CA LEU A 204 -7.61 -15.37 -3.04
C LEU A 204 -8.79 -15.48 -4.01
N PHE A 205 -9.22 -14.36 -4.59
CA PHE A 205 -9.90 -14.41 -5.88
C PHE A 205 -8.83 -14.66 -6.95
N MET A 206 -8.58 -15.93 -7.25
CA MET A 206 -7.99 -16.27 -8.55
C MET A 206 -9.03 -15.83 -9.60
N PRO A 207 -8.66 -15.01 -10.60
CA PRO A 207 -9.54 -14.80 -11.75
C PRO A 207 -9.87 -16.19 -12.29
N LEU A 208 -11.16 -16.53 -12.27
CA LEU A 208 -11.67 -17.82 -12.70
C LEU A 208 -11.25 -18.03 -14.15
N THR A 209 -10.36 -19.01 -14.34
CA THR A 209 -10.25 -19.89 -15.50
C THR A 209 -10.60 -19.29 -16.86
N THR A 210 -9.65 -18.60 -17.50
CA THR A 210 -9.42 -18.64 -18.97
C THR A 210 -8.04 -18.08 -19.33
N ILE A 211 -6.97 -18.65 -18.78
CA ILE A 211 -5.69 -18.69 -19.50
C ILE A 211 -5.28 -20.15 -19.54
N SER A 212 -5.23 -20.70 -20.76
CA SER A 212 -4.77 -22.07 -20.99
C SER A 212 -3.35 -22.23 -20.46
N PHE A 213 -3.21 -22.84 -19.30
CA PHE A 213 -1.93 -23.22 -18.71
C PHE A 213 -1.43 -24.54 -19.34
N SER A 214 -1.42 -24.61 -20.67
CA SER A 214 -0.83 -25.73 -21.41
C SER A 214 0.50 -25.27 -22.02
N ASN A 215 1.57 -25.35 -21.23
CA ASN A 215 2.97 -25.62 -21.64
C ASN A 215 4.07 -25.09 -20.68
N ALA A 216 3.74 -24.48 -19.53
CA ALA A 216 4.77 -24.05 -18.57
C ALA A 216 5.19 -25.14 -17.55
N GLN A 217 4.49 -26.27 -17.46
CA GLN A 217 4.84 -27.36 -16.53
C GLN A 217 5.95 -28.31 -17.05
N LYS A 218 6.33 -28.23 -18.34
CA LYS A 218 7.43 -29.04 -18.91
C LYS A 218 8.81 -28.39 -18.81
N THR A 219 8.88 -27.07 -18.64
CA THR A 219 10.17 -26.35 -18.75
C THR A 219 10.80 -26.00 -17.39
N LEU A 220 10.05 -26.06 -16.29
CA LEU A 220 10.57 -25.72 -14.94
C LEU A 220 11.00 -26.92 -14.08
N ARG A 221 10.77 -28.17 -14.50
CA ARG A 221 11.30 -29.36 -13.80
C ARG A 221 12.58 -29.94 -14.41
N HIS A 222 13.03 -29.43 -15.55
CA HIS A 222 14.20 -29.99 -16.25
C HIS A 222 15.53 -29.28 -16.00
N TYR A 223 15.60 -28.22 -15.18
CA TYR A 223 16.83 -27.43 -15.03
C TYR A 223 17.50 -27.36 -13.65
N CYS A 224 17.01 -28.06 -12.63
CA CYS A 224 17.79 -28.29 -11.40
C CYS A 224 17.84 -29.79 -11.08
N GLN A 225 18.67 -30.48 -11.88
CA GLN A 225 19.48 -31.69 -11.65
C GLN A 225 18.81 -32.83 -10.84
N GLY A 226 18.64 -34.01 -11.42
CA GLY A 226 19.75 -34.78 -11.98
C GLY A 226 20.16 -35.81 -10.95
N GLN A 227 19.58 -37.01 -11.06
CA GLN A 227 19.86 -38.17 -10.23
C GLN A 227 21.36 -38.40 -10.07
N THR A 228 21.82 -38.49 -8.83
CA THR A 228 22.88 -39.43 -8.47
C THR A 228 22.27 -40.47 -7.54
N ASN A 229 22.08 -41.68 -8.09
CA ASN A 229 21.73 -42.86 -7.32
C ASN A 229 22.81 -43.10 -6.25
N LYS A 230 22.40 -43.19 -4.98
CA LYS A 230 22.92 -44.12 -3.99
C LYS A 230 21.86 -44.35 -2.92
N GLU A 231 21.47 -45.61 -2.77
CA GLU A 231 20.50 -46.10 -1.78
C GLU A 231 20.92 -45.67 -0.37
N ILE A 232 20.05 -44.93 0.32
CA ILE A 232 20.13 -44.77 1.77
C ILE A 232 18.72 -44.89 2.34
N ILE A 233 18.65 -45.73 3.37
CA ILE A 233 17.49 -46.29 4.07
C ILE A 233 16.48 -45.20 4.50
N LEU A 234 15.20 -45.43 4.18
CA LEU A 234 14.06 -44.61 4.60
C LEU A 234 13.87 -44.65 6.12
N THR A 235 13.99 -43.50 6.78
CA THR A 235 13.31 -43.20 8.05
C THR A 235 12.07 -42.34 7.76
N PRO A 236 11.01 -42.40 8.59
CA PRO A 236 9.71 -41.85 8.23
C PRO A 236 9.77 -40.33 8.13
N LYS A 237 9.31 -39.80 7.00
CA LYS A 237 9.25 -38.38 6.66
C LYS A 237 8.16 -37.71 7.50
N SER A 238 8.54 -36.85 8.44
CA SER A 238 7.65 -35.83 9.02
C SER A 238 7.11 -34.94 7.90
N THR A 239 5.84 -34.57 7.99
CA THR A 239 5.15 -33.76 6.98
C THR A 239 5.76 -32.34 6.99
N GLU A 240 5.96 -31.71 5.83
CA GLU A 240 6.55 -30.34 5.73
C GLU A 240 5.80 -29.30 6.59
N GLN A 241 4.52 -29.54 6.89
CA GLN A 241 3.70 -28.71 7.80
C GLN A 241 4.12 -28.82 9.28
N ASP A 242 4.61 -29.99 9.71
CA ASP A 242 5.03 -30.23 11.09
C ASP A 242 6.36 -29.51 11.40
N GLU A 243 7.26 -29.43 10.41
CA GLU A 243 8.55 -28.73 10.53
C GLU A 243 8.37 -27.21 10.61
N HIS A 244 7.49 -26.64 9.79
CA HIS A 244 7.17 -25.20 9.86
C HIS A 244 6.53 -24.81 11.18
N GLN A 245 5.58 -25.60 11.69
CA GLN A 245 4.95 -25.34 12.97
C GLN A 245 5.96 -25.40 14.13
N TYR A 246 6.86 -26.39 14.09
CA TYR A 246 7.93 -26.52 15.07
C TYR A 246 8.90 -25.33 15.07
N GLU A 247 9.29 -24.83 13.89
CA GLU A 247 10.15 -23.64 13.77
C GLU A 247 9.50 -22.38 14.37
N GLU A 248 8.21 -22.16 14.10
CA GLU A 248 7.47 -21.02 14.64
C GLU A 248 7.31 -21.09 16.16
N ASP A 249 7.08 -22.28 16.71
CA ASP A 249 7.02 -22.50 18.16
C ASP A 249 8.38 -22.20 18.82
N ILE A 250 9.49 -22.58 18.19
CA ILE A 250 10.84 -22.22 18.65
C ILE A 250 11.04 -20.71 18.64
N LYS A 251 10.75 -20.04 17.51
CA LYS A 251 10.92 -18.58 17.39
C LYS A 251 10.15 -17.86 18.48
N LYS A 252 8.90 -18.24 18.71
CA LYS A 252 8.05 -17.68 19.76
C LYS A 252 8.65 -17.88 21.15
N ASN A 253 9.11 -19.08 21.48
CA ASN A 253 9.72 -19.36 22.79
C ASN A 253 10.98 -18.52 23.04
N ILE A 254 11.82 -18.37 22.01
CA ILE A 254 13.03 -17.52 22.08
C ILE A 254 12.65 -16.06 22.29
N LEU A 255 11.69 -15.54 21.52
CA LEU A 255 11.24 -14.14 21.62
C LEU A 255 10.64 -13.83 23.00
N VAL A 256 9.83 -14.74 23.55
CA VAL A 256 9.28 -14.60 24.92
C VAL A 256 10.40 -14.47 25.95
N LYS A 257 11.42 -15.35 25.89
CA LYS A 257 12.53 -15.32 26.84
C LYS A 257 13.50 -14.16 26.61
N ALA A 258 13.67 -13.72 25.37
CA ALA A 258 14.52 -12.58 25.04
C ALA A 258 14.05 -11.28 25.71
N LEU A 259 12.73 -11.13 25.93
CA LEU A 259 12.16 -9.97 26.63
C LEU A 259 12.66 -9.80 28.07
N ASP A 260 13.05 -10.88 28.76
CA ASP A 260 13.60 -10.83 30.13
C ASP A 260 14.97 -10.14 30.16
N PHE A 261 15.71 -10.16 29.03
CA PHE A 261 17.05 -9.59 28.91
C PHE A 261 17.06 -8.16 28.35
N VAL A 262 15.94 -7.67 27.81
CA VAL A 262 15.83 -6.35 27.16
C VAL A 262 16.24 -5.19 28.06
N LEU A 263 15.97 -5.26 29.36
CA LEU A 263 16.39 -4.20 30.30
C LEU A 263 17.92 -4.13 30.48
N LYS A 264 18.63 -5.24 30.26
CA LYS A 264 20.08 -5.33 30.42
C LYS A 264 20.83 -5.05 29.12
N THR A 265 20.42 -5.70 28.03
CA THR A 265 21.12 -5.69 26.73
C THR A 265 20.38 -4.90 25.64
N GLY A 266 19.19 -4.39 25.94
CA GLY A 266 18.38 -3.60 25.02
C GLY A 266 17.60 -4.43 24.01
N TRP A 267 17.03 -3.75 23.01
CA TRP A 267 16.30 -4.37 21.91
C TRP A 267 17.29 -4.81 20.82
N SER A 268 18.05 -5.87 21.08
CA SER A 268 19.25 -6.24 20.32
C SER A 268 19.35 -7.74 20.03
N ILE A 269 20.29 -8.11 19.17
CA ILE A 269 20.67 -9.50 18.88
C ILE A 269 21.17 -10.21 20.14
N GLU A 270 21.83 -9.50 21.05
CA GLU A 270 22.34 -10.06 22.31
C GLU A 270 21.20 -10.54 23.22
N SER A 271 20.10 -9.78 23.29
CA SER A 271 18.89 -10.21 24.01
C SER A 271 18.26 -11.46 23.38
N LEU A 272 18.28 -11.57 22.05
CA LEU A 272 17.81 -12.77 21.34
C LEU A 272 18.72 -13.98 21.58
N ALA A 273 20.04 -13.78 21.60
CA ALA A 273 21.01 -14.83 21.89
C ALA A 273 20.83 -15.37 23.31
N HIS A 274 20.70 -14.49 24.31
CA HIS A 274 20.42 -14.90 25.69
C HIS A 274 19.03 -15.54 25.85
N GLY A 275 18.03 -15.07 25.11
CA GLY A 275 16.72 -15.71 25.03
C GLY A 275 16.81 -17.14 24.49
N ALA A 276 17.60 -17.36 23.44
CA ALA A 276 17.84 -18.69 22.88
C ALA A 276 18.53 -19.62 23.88
N GLU A 277 19.59 -19.15 24.53
CA GLU A 277 20.31 -19.88 25.58
C GLU A 277 19.39 -20.26 26.75
N ALA A 278 18.49 -19.36 27.16
CA ALA A 278 17.53 -19.61 28.23
C ALA A 278 16.47 -20.66 27.88
N VAL A 279 16.17 -20.87 26.59
CA VAL A 279 15.28 -21.92 26.09
C VAL A 279 16.04 -23.23 25.83
N GLY A 280 17.37 -23.22 25.92
CA GLY A 280 18.23 -24.40 25.69
C GLY A 280 18.79 -24.50 24.27
N TYR A 281 18.65 -23.46 23.46
CA TYR A 281 19.26 -23.36 22.13
C TYR A 281 20.59 -22.59 22.16
N PRO A 282 21.54 -22.86 21.26
CA PRO A 282 22.76 -22.07 21.16
C PRO A 282 22.49 -20.59 20.86
N GLY A 283 23.28 -19.66 21.39
CA GLY A 283 23.11 -18.23 21.14
C GLY A 283 23.13 -17.82 19.66
N VAL A 284 23.78 -18.61 18.79
CA VAL A 284 23.74 -18.43 17.32
C VAL A 284 22.36 -18.62 16.69
N ALA A 285 21.40 -19.21 17.42
CA ALA A 285 20.01 -19.34 16.98
C ALA A 285 19.29 -17.99 16.82
N HIS A 286 19.88 -16.88 17.25
CA HIS A 286 19.41 -15.53 16.90
C HIS A 286 19.33 -15.31 15.37
N GLY A 287 20.07 -16.09 14.57
CA GLY A 287 20.00 -16.05 13.10
C GLY A 287 18.63 -16.39 12.51
N LEU A 288 17.70 -16.92 13.31
CA LEU A 288 16.29 -17.09 12.94
C LEU A 288 15.53 -15.75 12.81
N PHE A 289 16.12 -14.65 13.27
CA PHE A 289 15.52 -13.30 13.29
C PHE A 289 16.33 -12.35 12.40
N PRO A 290 16.01 -12.24 11.10
CA PRO A 290 16.82 -11.49 10.13
C PRO A 290 16.90 -9.99 10.44
N ASN A 291 15.91 -9.41 11.13
CA ASN A 291 15.94 -8.00 11.54
C ASN A 291 16.43 -7.80 12.97
N GLY A 292 16.86 -8.87 13.65
CA GLY A 292 17.38 -8.85 15.02
C GLY A 292 16.43 -8.15 15.98
N GLY A 293 16.90 -7.04 16.58
CA GLY A 293 16.11 -6.23 17.50
C GLY A 293 14.78 -5.73 16.92
N GLY A 294 14.67 -5.56 15.60
CA GLY A 294 13.42 -5.20 14.93
C GLY A 294 12.33 -6.25 15.10
N ASP A 295 12.69 -7.54 14.94
CA ASP A 295 11.75 -8.66 15.11
C ASP A 295 11.29 -8.78 16.58
N LEU A 296 12.19 -8.51 17.53
CA LEU A 296 11.86 -8.51 18.96
C LEU A 296 10.87 -7.39 19.33
N VAL A 297 11.08 -6.17 18.82
CA VAL A 297 10.17 -5.04 19.03
C VAL A 297 8.81 -5.29 18.37
N HIS A 298 8.82 -5.86 17.16
CA HIS A 298 7.61 -6.22 16.43
C HIS A 298 6.78 -7.26 17.20
N TYR A 299 7.44 -8.33 17.68
CA TYR A 299 6.82 -9.35 18.51
C TYR A 299 6.17 -8.79 19.77
N PHE A 300 6.88 -7.90 20.48
CA PHE A 300 6.34 -7.24 21.67
C PHE A 300 5.10 -6.40 21.34
N ASN A 301 5.13 -5.62 20.27
CA ASN A 301 3.99 -4.81 19.85
C ASN A 301 2.75 -5.65 19.49
N ILE A 302 2.93 -6.74 18.71
CA ILE A 302 1.85 -7.68 18.38
C ILE A 302 1.25 -8.26 19.67
N THR A 303 2.09 -8.78 20.56
CA THR A 303 1.66 -9.40 21.82
C THR A 303 0.88 -8.41 22.69
N CYS A 304 1.30 -7.15 22.76
CA CYS A 304 0.57 -6.12 23.49
C CYS A 304 -0.78 -5.76 22.84
N ASN A 305 -0.85 -5.73 21.50
CA ASN A 305 -2.10 -5.48 20.79
C ASN A 305 -3.11 -6.62 21.01
N GLU A 306 -2.66 -7.88 20.92
CA GLU A 306 -3.48 -9.06 21.20
C GLU A 306 -4.03 -9.06 22.63
N LYS A 307 -3.18 -8.74 23.62
CA LYS A 307 -3.59 -8.59 25.03
C LYS A 307 -4.60 -7.46 25.22
N LEU A 308 -4.43 -6.34 24.52
CA LEU A 308 -5.40 -5.24 24.57
C LEU A 308 -6.76 -5.72 24.06
N VAL A 309 -6.78 -6.37 22.89
CA VAL A 309 -8.01 -6.91 22.30
C VAL A 309 -8.71 -7.89 23.25
N GLU A 310 -7.94 -8.78 23.89
CA GLU A 310 -8.47 -9.71 24.90
C GLU A 310 -9.14 -8.97 26.06
N GLN A 311 -8.49 -7.93 26.60
CA GLN A 311 -9.07 -7.10 27.66
C GLN A 311 -10.32 -6.36 27.18
N MET A 312 -10.29 -5.75 26.00
CA MET A 312 -11.41 -5.00 25.43
C MET A 312 -12.65 -5.86 25.15
N LYS A 313 -12.48 -7.16 24.88
CA LYS A 313 -13.61 -8.10 24.75
C LYS A 313 -14.46 -8.19 26.02
N SER A 314 -13.84 -8.01 27.18
CA SER A 314 -14.49 -8.08 28.51
C SER A 314 -15.09 -6.76 28.98
N TRP A 315 -14.81 -5.64 28.30
CA TRP A 315 -15.27 -4.32 28.73
C TRP A 315 -16.79 -4.16 28.57
N PRO A 316 -17.44 -3.38 29.47
CA PRO A 316 -18.86 -3.11 29.35
C PRO A 316 -19.16 -2.41 28.02
N LYS A 317 -20.03 -3.02 27.22
CA LYS A 317 -20.51 -2.50 25.93
C LYS A 317 -21.77 -1.63 26.09
N GLU A 318 -22.16 -1.37 27.33
CA GLU A 318 -23.27 -0.48 27.69
C GLU A 318 -22.91 0.94 27.26
N GLY A 319 -23.65 1.50 26.30
CA GLY A 319 -23.35 2.81 25.69
C GLY A 319 -23.03 2.77 24.20
N LEU A 320 -22.73 1.59 23.61
CA LEU A 320 -22.53 1.45 22.15
C LEU A 320 -23.84 1.57 21.32
N LYS A 321 -24.99 1.77 21.98
CA LYS A 321 -26.31 1.89 21.36
C LYS A 321 -26.63 3.31 20.90
N GLU A 322 -25.97 4.31 21.46
CA GLU A 322 -26.07 5.69 20.98
C GLU A 322 -25.02 5.89 19.88
N SER A 323 -25.37 6.62 18.82
CA SER A 323 -24.59 6.81 17.57
C SER A 323 -23.19 7.47 17.74
N LYS A 324 -22.68 7.57 18.97
CA LYS A 324 -21.39 8.18 19.30
C LYS A 324 -20.43 7.15 19.89
N VAL A 325 -19.25 7.05 19.29
CA VAL A 325 -18.13 6.27 19.84
C VAL A 325 -17.77 6.85 21.21
N PRO A 326 -17.78 6.05 22.30
CA PRO A 326 -17.49 6.59 23.63
C PRO A 326 -16.02 7.00 23.75
N ALA A 327 -15.75 8.31 23.81
CA ALA A 327 -14.40 8.87 23.97
C ALA A 327 -13.63 8.27 25.16
N GLN A 328 -14.34 7.94 26.24
CA GLN A 328 -13.75 7.32 27.42
C GLN A 328 -13.27 5.88 27.17
N LEU A 329 -13.91 5.11 26.29
CA LEU A 329 -13.42 3.78 25.92
C LEU A 329 -12.15 3.88 25.06
N ILE A 330 -12.07 4.87 24.15
CA ILE A 330 -10.85 5.14 23.37
C ILE A 330 -9.72 5.56 24.32
N GLU A 331 -9.99 6.49 25.25
CA GLU A 331 -9.02 6.93 26.27
C GLU A 331 -8.48 5.73 27.06
N ASN A 332 -9.38 4.86 27.53
CA ASN A 332 -9.00 3.66 28.28
C ASN A 332 -8.19 2.67 27.42
N ALA A 333 -8.52 2.49 26.14
CA ALA A 333 -7.77 1.62 25.24
C ALA A 333 -6.34 2.11 25.03
N ILE A 334 -6.17 3.40 24.74
CA ILE A 334 -4.85 4.03 24.58
C ILE A 334 -4.05 3.91 25.87
N MET A 335 -4.63 4.29 27.02
CA MET A 335 -3.95 4.21 28.31
C MET A 335 -3.56 2.77 28.66
N THR A 336 -4.45 1.81 28.47
CA THR A 336 -4.19 0.39 28.74
C THR A 336 -3.02 -0.11 27.90
N ARG A 337 -2.99 0.24 26.61
CA ARG A 337 -1.93 -0.16 25.70
C ARG A 337 -0.58 0.49 26.03
N LEU A 338 -0.58 1.77 26.43
CA LEU A 338 0.63 2.49 26.84
C LEU A 338 1.22 1.88 28.12
N LEU A 339 0.39 1.52 29.09
CA LEU A 339 0.86 0.92 30.35
C LEU A 339 1.54 -0.44 30.16
N MET A 340 1.30 -1.13 29.04
CA MET A 340 2.04 -2.37 28.73
C MET A 340 3.52 -2.12 28.44
N ILE A 341 3.90 -0.88 28.11
CA ILE A 341 5.30 -0.47 27.89
C ILE A 341 6.03 -0.22 29.21
N GLU A 342 5.32 -0.01 30.33
CA GLU A 342 5.91 0.35 31.63
C GLU A 342 7.13 -0.51 32.03
N PRO A 343 7.13 -1.85 31.89
CA PRO A 343 8.29 -2.67 32.23
C PRO A 343 9.55 -2.35 31.42
N TYR A 344 9.40 -1.74 30.24
CA TYR A 344 10.47 -1.41 29.30
C TYR A 344 10.60 0.10 29.04
N LYS A 345 9.95 0.95 29.85
CA LYS A 345 9.87 2.41 29.63
C LYS A 345 11.24 3.05 29.43
N SER A 346 12.26 2.59 30.15
CA SER A 346 13.64 3.11 30.08
C SER A 346 14.36 2.77 28.76
N THR A 347 14.03 1.66 28.11
CA THR A 347 14.66 1.22 26.85
C THR A 347 13.77 1.46 25.63
N TRP A 348 12.49 1.79 25.83
CA TRP A 348 11.52 2.03 24.76
C TRP A 348 11.92 3.12 23.75
N PRO A 349 12.60 4.23 24.11
CA PRO A 349 13.09 5.18 23.10
C PRO A 349 13.97 4.52 22.03
N LYS A 350 14.80 3.54 22.42
CA LYS A 350 15.62 2.77 21.46
C LYS A 350 14.76 1.83 20.61
N ALA A 351 13.74 1.21 21.18
CA ALA A 351 12.76 0.42 20.42
C ALA A 351 12.03 1.26 19.37
N MET A 352 11.64 2.49 19.73
CA MET A 352 10.99 3.42 18.79
C MET A 352 11.94 3.77 17.64
N ALA A 353 13.22 4.04 17.92
CA ALA A 353 14.21 4.30 16.86
C ALA A 353 14.36 3.11 15.91
N ILE A 354 14.42 1.89 16.43
CA ILE A 354 14.49 0.66 15.60
C ILE A 354 13.27 0.53 14.67
N GLN A 355 12.07 0.87 15.15
CA GLN A 355 10.84 0.83 14.33
C GLN A 355 10.85 1.82 13.15
N THR A 356 11.65 2.90 13.24
CA THR A 356 11.78 3.89 12.16
C THR A 356 12.80 3.52 11.08
N LEU A 357 13.56 2.44 11.27
CA LEU A 357 14.50 1.97 10.27
C LEU A 357 13.77 1.44 9.03
N PRO A 358 14.23 1.71 7.80
CA PRO A 358 13.49 1.39 6.57
C PRO A 358 13.00 -0.07 6.47
N ASN A 359 13.81 -1.04 6.90
CA ASN A 359 13.45 -2.46 6.87
C ASN A 359 12.32 -2.83 7.85
N ASN A 360 12.14 -2.05 8.91
CA ASN A 360 11.14 -2.32 9.97
C ASN A 360 9.85 -1.51 9.77
N VAL A 361 9.91 -0.36 9.08
CA VAL A 361 8.78 0.58 8.92
C VAL A 361 7.50 -0.10 8.41
N PRO A 362 7.53 -0.95 7.36
CA PRO A 362 6.30 -1.57 6.84
C PRO A 362 5.57 -2.41 7.89
N ASN A 363 6.29 -3.27 8.61
CA ASN A 363 5.72 -4.15 9.64
C ASN A 363 5.24 -3.36 10.87
N CYS A 364 6.01 -2.34 11.28
CA CYS A 364 5.65 -1.50 12.41
C CYS A 364 4.41 -0.64 12.12
N LEU A 365 4.30 -0.11 10.89
CA LEU A 365 3.14 0.64 10.46
C LEU A 365 1.90 -0.25 10.35
N ALA A 366 2.03 -1.45 9.77
CA ALA A 366 0.95 -2.43 9.71
C ALA A 366 0.44 -2.82 11.11
N THR A 367 1.35 -3.00 12.07
CA THR A 367 1.02 -3.30 13.47
C THR A 367 0.30 -2.13 14.16
N LEU A 368 0.72 -0.88 13.88
CA LEU A 368 0.07 0.31 14.40
C LEU A 368 -1.34 0.49 13.82
N LEU A 369 -1.51 0.30 12.51
CA LEU A 369 -2.82 0.41 11.87
C LEU A 369 -3.77 -0.66 12.38
N SER A 370 -3.28 -1.90 12.55
CA SER A 370 -4.08 -3.00 13.14
C SER A 370 -4.53 -2.67 14.56
N LEU A 371 -3.66 -2.12 15.41
CA LEU A 371 -4.02 -1.65 16.75
C LEU A 371 -5.17 -0.64 16.70
N VAL A 372 -5.08 0.34 15.81
CA VAL A 372 -6.07 1.40 15.66
C VAL A 372 -7.40 0.85 15.15
N ASP A 373 -7.34 -0.08 14.19
CA ASP A 373 -8.50 -0.82 13.70
C ASP A 373 -9.21 -1.58 14.82
N ASP A 374 -8.45 -2.33 15.63
CA ASP A 374 -8.97 -3.07 16.76
C ASP A 374 -9.64 -2.14 17.79
N ILE A 375 -9.00 -1.02 18.13
CA ILE A 375 -9.58 -0.02 19.04
C ILE A 375 -10.88 0.53 18.46
N CYS A 376 -10.91 0.95 17.20
CA CYS A 376 -12.13 1.45 16.54
C CYS A 376 -13.24 0.39 16.54
N TYR A 377 -12.92 -0.85 16.19
CA TYR A 377 -13.88 -1.95 16.14
C TYR A 377 -14.52 -2.23 17.51
N HIS A 378 -13.68 -2.35 18.55
CA HIS A 378 -14.13 -2.67 19.91
C HIS A 378 -14.78 -1.49 20.63
N THR A 379 -14.49 -0.25 20.24
CA THR A 379 -15.19 0.96 20.73
C THR A 379 -16.49 1.25 19.99
N GLY A 380 -16.87 0.41 19.01
CA GLY A 380 -18.14 0.48 18.31
C GLY A 380 -18.19 1.50 17.18
N ASP A 381 -17.05 1.92 16.64
CA ASP A 381 -17.03 2.68 15.39
C ASP A 381 -17.65 1.83 14.26
N ARG A 382 -18.63 2.41 13.58
CA ARG A 382 -19.35 1.84 12.42
C ARG A 382 -19.24 2.74 11.20
N SER A 383 -18.33 3.72 11.24
CA SER A 383 -18.07 4.60 10.10
C SER A 383 -17.64 3.76 8.90
N VAL A 384 -18.37 3.93 7.80
CA VAL A 384 -17.96 3.57 6.44
C VAL A 384 -17.75 4.90 5.70
N ASP A 385 -16.92 4.97 4.66
CA ASP A 385 -16.55 6.19 3.90
C ASP A 385 -15.37 7.02 4.47
N PHE A 386 -15.18 8.26 4.02
CA PHE A 386 -14.04 9.14 4.35
C PHE A 386 -13.79 9.31 5.87
N ASN A 387 -14.85 9.25 6.66
CA ASN A 387 -14.79 9.26 8.13
C ASN A 387 -14.01 8.06 8.71
N TRP A 388 -14.02 6.91 8.04
CA TRP A 388 -13.24 5.72 8.40
C TRP A 388 -11.73 6.01 8.37
N TYR A 389 -11.26 6.67 7.32
CA TYR A 389 -9.84 7.00 7.10
C TYR A 389 -9.36 8.07 8.08
N ILE A 390 -10.11 9.17 8.21
CA ILE A 390 -9.74 10.28 9.12
C ILE A 390 -9.67 9.81 10.57
N ARG A 391 -10.62 8.99 11.03
CA ARG A 391 -10.62 8.49 12.41
C ARG A 391 -9.40 7.62 12.69
N ARG A 392 -8.99 6.77 11.75
CA ARG A 392 -7.82 5.89 11.92
C ARG A 392 -6.50 6.64 11.88
N VAL A 393 -6.33 7.53 10.91
CA VAL A 393 -5.12 8.37 10.85
C VAL A 393 -5.03 9.26 12.10
N GLY A 394 -6.16 9.85 12.52
CA GLY A 394 -6.25 10.63 13.74
C GLY A 394 -5.87 9.81 14.98
N LEU A 395 -6.47 8.64 15.17
CA LEU A 395 -6.23 7.78 16.33
C LEU A 395 -4.78 7.22 16.35
N ALA A 396 -4.21 6.88 15.19
CA ALA A 396 -2.79 6.51 15.08
C ALA A 396 -1.88 7.66 15.53
N GLY A 397 -2.17 8.89 15.10
CA GLY A 397 -1.46 10.10 15.51
C GLY A 397 -1.58 10.37 17.01
N ILE A 398 -2.80 10.25 17.58
CA ILE A 398 -3.03 10.40 19.02
C ILE A 398 -2.23 9.36 19.80
N TYR A 399 -2.28 8.08 19.39
CA TYR A 399 -1.53 7.02 20.05
C TYR A 399 -0.02 7.31 20.05
N LYS A 400 0.57 7.64 18.89
CA LYS A 400 2.01 7.91 18.79
C LYS A 400 2.45 9.18 19.53
N ALA A 401 1.65 10.24 19.50
CA ALA A 401 1.92 11.43 20.31
C ALA A 401 1.83 11.13 21.81
N SER A 402 0.87 10.29 22.22
CA SER A 402 0.70 9.89 23.62
C SER A 402 1.79 8.94 24.08
N GLU A 403 2.29 8.07 23.20
CA GLU A 403 3.46 7.21 23.43
C GLU A 403 4.70 8.06 23.72
N LEU A 404 4.98 9.09 22.91
CA LEU A 404 6.09 10.02 23.15
C LEU A 404 5.92 10.80 24.45
N PHE A 405 4.72 11.30 24.75
CA PHE A 405 4.43 12.02 25.98
C PHE A 405 4.62 11.12 27.21
N TYR A 406 4.12 9.88 27.15
CA TYR A 406 4.21 8.91 28.23
C TYR A 406 5.65 8.64 28.65
N LEU A 407 6.59 8.59 27.70
CA LEU A 407 8.02 8.38 27.99
C LEU A 407 8.66 9.50 28.82
N THR A 408 8.11 10.72 28.76
CA THR A 408 8.62 11.87 29.52
C THR A 408 7.77 12.19 30.76
N ASP A 409 6.62 11.52 30.92
CA ASP A 409 5.71 11.73 32.04
C ASP A 409 6.23 11.08 33.34
N ASN A 410 6.38 11.92 34.36
CA ASN A 410 6.75 11.56 35.73
C ASN A 410 5.64 11.87 36.75
N SER A 411 4.43 12.19 36.27
CA SER A 411 3.28 12.47 37.13
C SER A 411 2.83 11.23 37.90
N GLN A 412 2.18 11.45 39.05
CA GLN A 412 1.63 10.34 39.83
C GLN A 412 0.59 9.56 39.00
N SER A 413 0.76 8.24 38.96
CA SER A 413 -0.11 7.30 38.25
C SER A 413 -0.36 7.65 36.78
N ASN A 414 0.61 8.28 36.11
CA ASN A 414 0.54 8.69 34.69
C ASN A 414 -0.67 9.62 34.39
N SER A 415 -1.04 10.46 35.35
CA SER A 415 -2.17 11.39 35.26
C SER A 415 -1.96 12.50 34.20
N GLY A 416 -0.70 12.89 33.97
CA GLY A 416 -0.30 13.79 32.89
C GLY A 416 -0.58 13.17 31.52
N THR A 417 -0.16 11.92 31.31
CA THR A 417 -0.41 11.15 30.08
C THR A 417 -1.90 11.01 29.83
N ARG A 418 -2.68 10.64 30.85
CA ARG A 418 -4.14 10.51 30.71
C ARG A 418 -4.80 11.84 30.31
N SER A 419 -4.37 12.95 30.91
CA SER A 419 -4.86 14.29 30.58
C SER A 419 -4.49 14.68 29.14
N PHE A 420 -3.28 14.34 28.69
CA PHE A 420 -2.83 14.55 27.32
C PHE A 420 -3.69 13.76 26.33
N VAL A 421 -3.87 12.45 26.55
CA VAL A 421 -4.74 11.59 25.71
C VAL A 421 -6.14 12.17 25.62
N LYS A 422 -6.75 12.53 26.75
CA LYS A 422 -8.08 13.13 26.81
C LYS A 422 -8.17 14.43 26.02
N SER A 423 -7.16 15.30 26.10
CA SER A 423 -7.10 16.53 25.31
C SER A 423 -7.04 16.23 23.82
N ARG A 424 -6.19 15.29 23.40
CA ARG A 424 -6.02 14.94 21.98
C ARG A 424 -7.26 14.29 21.37
N ILE A 425 -7.99 13.47 22.13
CA ILE A 425 -9.28 12.93 21.71
C ILE A 425 -10.30 14.06 21.53
N ARG A 426 -10.40 14.99 22.48
CA ARG A 426 -11.29 16.16 22.37
C ARG A 426 -10.95 17.02 21.15
N ASP A 427 -9.67 17.25 20.89
CA ASP A 427 -9.23 18.01 19.71
C ASP A 427 -9.69 17.34 18.41
N ALA A 428 -9.59 16.01 18.32
CA ALA A 428 -10.05 15.23 17.18
C ALA A 428 -11.58 15.28 17.01
N GLU A 429 -12.36 15.24 18.09
CA GLU A 429 -13.81 15.42 18.05
C GLU A 429 -14.20 16.81 17.52
N LEU A 430 -13.50 17.87 17.93
CA LEU A 430 -13.72 19.23 17.44
C LEU A 430 -13.41 19.35 15.95
N ILE A 431 -12.32 18.76 15.48
CA ILE A 431 -11.97 18.71 14.05
C ILE A 431 -13.05 17.96 13.28
N GLN A 432 -13.51 16.81 13.78
CA GLN A 432 -14.57 16.04 13.13
C GLN A 432 -15.89 16.81 13.05
N ILE A 433 -16.28 17.53 14.12
CA ILE A 433 -17.45 18.41 14.10
C ILE A 433 -17.27 19.48 13.02
N ALA A 434 -16.11 20.15 12.98
CA ALA A 434 -15.83 21.20 12.00
C ALA A 434 -15.88 20.69 10.55
N LEU A 435 -15.42 19.47 10.29
CA LEU A 435 -15.48 18.84 8.96
C LEU A 435 -16.90 18.39 8.57
N ASN A 436 -17.75 18.06 9.55
CA ASN A 436 -19.15 17.67 9.33
C ASN A 436 -20.10 18.87 9.20
N VAL A 437 -19.69 20.08 9.61
CA VAL A 437 -20.45 21.30 9.28
C VAL A 437 -20.22 21.61 7.81
N ASN A 438 -21.29 21.51 7.02
CA ASN A 438 -21.43 21.83 5.59
C ASN A 438 -20.13 22.33 4.89
N PRO A 439 -19.52 21.58 3.94
CA PRO A 439 -18.23 21.93 3.33
C PRO A 439 -18.24 23.28 2.56
N VAL A 440 -19.43 23.85 2.30
CA VAL A 440 -19.63 25.16 1.68
C VAL A 440 -19.55 26.33 2.68
N ALA A 441 -19.71 26.08 3.98
CA ALA A 441 -19.73 27.10 5.03
C ALA A 441 -18.43 27.18 5.84
N VAL A 442 -17.52 26.22 5.68
CA VAL A 442 -16.24 26.25 6.39
C VAL A 442 -15.30 27.20 5.67
N ALA A 443 -15.04 28.36 6.29
CA ALA A 443 -14.07 29.32 5.76
C ALA A 443 -12.70 28.63 5.56
N PRO A 444 -11.97 28.91 4.47
CA PRO A 444 -10.65 28.33 4.20
C PRO A 444 -9.66 28.51 5.37
N GLN A 445 -9.84 29.57 6.15
CA GLN A 445 -9.05 29.88 7.35
C GLN A 445 -9.27 28.84 8.47
N THR A 446 -10.48 28.32 8.63
CA THR A 446 -10.82 27.31 9.66
C THR A 446 -10.24 25.94 9.30
N LEU A 447 -10.28 25.56 8.01
CA LEU A 447 -9.61 24.35 7.50
C LEU A 447 -8.09 24.47 7.63
N THR A 448 -7.52 25.64 7.31
CA THR A 448 -6.08 25.90 7.48
C THR A 448 -5.68 25.83 8.95
N ALA A 449 -6.49 26.37 9.87
CA ALA A 449 -6.24 26.29 11.31
C ALA A 449 -6.32 24.85 11.83
N ALA A 450 -7.32 24.06 11.40
CA ALA A 450 -7.43 22.64 11.74
C ALA A 450 -6.24 21.83 11.18
N PHE A 451 -5.82 22.11 9.95
CA PHE A 451 -4.68 21.47 9.29
C PHE A 451 -3.35 21.85 9.95
N VAL A 452 -3.14 23.12 10.30
CA VAL A 452 -1.96 23.59 11.05
C VAL A 452 -1.94 22.99 12.46
N THR A 453 -3.10 22.86 13.10
CA THR A 453 -3.24 22.21 14.41
C THR A 453 -2.91 20.73 14.32
N ALA A 454 -3.44 20.01 13.32
CA ALA A 454 -3.08 18.62 13.04
C ALA A 454 -1.57 18.46 12.73
N LYS A 455 -0.99 19.37 11.93
CA LYS A 455 0.45 19.41 11.63
C LYS A 455 1.31 19.63 12.88
N ASN A 456 0.86 20.50 13.78
CA ASN A 456 1.50 20.75 15.07
C ASN A 456 1.37 19.54 16.02
N MET A 457 0.21 18.89 16.07
CA MET A 457 -0.04 17.68 16.86
C MET A 457 0.80 16.48 16.38
N LEU A 458 1.09 16.42 15.08
CA LEU A 458 1.92 15.40 14.45
C LEU A 458 3.43 15.73 14.50
N GLY A 459 3.84 16.81 15.17
CA GLY A 459 5.25 17.17 15.34
C GLY A 459 5.96 17.60 14.05
N MET A 460 5.24 17.86 12.96
CA MET A 460 5.83 18.20 11.65
C MET A 460 6.40 19.63 11.57
N ASN A 461 6.46 20.37 12.68
CA ASN A 461 7.01 21.72 12.76
C ASN A 461 8.32 21.81 13.57
N THR A 462 8.90 20.69 14.03
CA THR A 462 10.18 20.68 14.79
C THR A 462 11.40 20.37 13.93
N LEU A 463 11.27 20.28 12.60
CA LEU A 463 12.41 20.22 11.68
C LEU A 463 12.62 21.61 11.07
N LYS A 464 13.36 22.45 11.78
CA LYS A 464 14.04 23.62 11.19
C LYS A 464 15.53 23.45 11.37
#